data_AF-A0A7R8ULA9-F1
#
_entry.id   AF-A0A7R8ULA9-F1
#
_cell.length_a   1.000
_cell.length_b   1.000
_cell.length_c   1.000
_cell.angle_alpha   90.00
_cell.angle_beta   90.00
_cell.angle_gamma   90.00
#
_symmetry.space_group_name_H-M   'P 1'
#
loop_
_entity.id
_entity.type
_entity.pdbx_description
1 polymer ?
#
loop_
_entity_poly.entity_id
_entity_poly.type
_entity_poly.pdbx_seq_one_letter_code
_entity_poly.pdbx_strand_id
1 'polypeptide(L)'
;MSMNVKSYKPEEIKVKTVDNMVQVEGQHKERNDKHGSVSRQFFRRYTLPRGYDPEQVVSTLSPDGILTVKAPAPANIPEIMEREVPIHQMAITHSQSK
;
A
#
# COMPACT_ATOMS: atom_id res chain seq x y z
N MET A 1 4.25 -3.66 -3.88
CA MET A 1 4.67 -2.67 -2.86
C MET A 1 5.81 -3.24 -2.03
N SER A 2 6.69 -2.39 -1.50
CA SER A 2 7.79 -2.80 -0.60
C SER A 2 7.86 -1.89 0.63
N MET A 3 8.32 -2.42 1.76
CA MET A 3 8.47 -1.67 3.00
C MET A 3 9.59 -2.22 3.88
N ASN A 4 10.28 -1.34 4.60
CA ASN A 4 11.30 -1.72 5.57
C ASN A 4 10.65 -2.12 6.91
N VAL A 5 10.94 -3.34 7.36
CA VAL A 5 10.43 -3.94 8.59
C VAL A 5 11.56 -4.52 9.45
N LYS A 6 12.81 -4.08 9.24
CA LYS A 6 14.01 -4.63 9.92
C LYS A 6 13.96 -4.62 11.46
N SER A 7 13.10 -3.80 12.04
CA SER A 7 12.90 -3.71 13.49
C SER A 7 12.01 -4.82 14.06
N TYR A 8 11.49 -5.72 13.22
CA TYR A 8 10.59 -6.81 13.56
C TYR A 8 11.17 -8.13 13.07
N LYS A 9 10.93 -9.19 13.85
CA LYS A 9 11.20 -10.54 13.39
C LYS A 9 10.14 -11.01 12.40
N PRO A 10 10.45 -11.99 11.53
CA PRO A 10 9.46 -12.56 10.60
C PRO A 10 8.17 -13.02 11.30
N GLU A 11 8.29 -13.69 12.46
CA GLU A 11 7.15 -14.18 13.24
C GLU A 11 6.30 -13.08 13.90
N GLU A 12 6.81 -11.85 13.96
CA GLU A 12 6.12 -10.67 14.50
C GLU A 12 5.35 -9.91 13.42
N ILE A 13 5.45 -10.32 12.15
CA ILE A 13 4.83 -9.67 11.01
C ILE A 13 3.71 -10.57 10.46
N LYS A 14 2.54 -9.97 10.23
CA LYS A 14 1.39 -10.62 9.63
C LYS A 14 0.95 -9.86 8.39
N VAL A 15 0.82 -10.59 7.27
CA VAL A 15 0.20 -10.11 6.03
C VAL A 15 -1.10 -10.86 5.84
N LYS A 16 -2.18 -10.15 5.54
CA LYS A 16 -3.48 -10.75 5.21
C LYS A 16 -4.21 -9.91 4.18
N THR A 17 -5.09 -10.53 3.42
CA THR A 17 -6.08 -9.83 2.61
C THR A 17 -7.42 -9.80 3.34
N VAL A 18 -8.12 -8.67 3.25
CA VAL A 18 -9.49 -8.49 3.75
C VAL A 18 -10.22 -7.68 2.69
N ASP A 19 -11.24 -8.28 2.09
CA ASP A 19 -11.91 -7.76 0.89
C ASP A 19 -10.88 -7.46 -0.22
N ASN A 20 -10.85 -6.22 -0.71
CA ASN A 20 -9.91 -5.73 -1.71
C ASN A 20 -8.55 -5.31 -1.10
N MET A 21 -8.39 -5.25 0.22
CA MET A 21 -7.22 -4.63 0.84
C MET A 21 -6.16 -5.65 1.27
N VAL A 22 -4.89 -5.30 1.07
CA VAL A 22 -3.76 -5.92 1.76
C VAL A 22 -3.56 -5.20 3.10
N GLN A 23 -3.55 -5.95 4.19
CA GLN A 23 -3.23 -5.48 5.53
C GLN A 23 -1.89 -6.06 5.98
N VAL A 24 -0.99 -5.20 6.45
CA VAL A 24 0.30 -5.58 7.03
C VAL A 24 0.37 -5.07 8.45
N GLU A 25 0.58 -5.98 9.39
CA GLU A 25 0.72 -5.70 10.81
C GLU A 25 2.09 -6.18 11.28
N GLY A 26 2.77 -5.37 12.09
CA GLY A 26 3.97 -5.80 12.82
C GLY A 26 3.79 -5.48 14.29
N GLN A 27 3.99 -6.46 15.17
CA GLN A 27 3.85 -6.30 16.61
C GLN A 27 5.06 -6.89 17.34
N HIS A 28 5.92 -6.00 17.84
CA HIS A 28 7.03 -6.36 18.71
C HIS A 28 6.57 -6.13 20.15
N LYS A 29 6.31 -7.23 20.87
CA LYS A 29 5.99 -7.15 22.31
C LYS A 29 7.18 -6.62 23.08
N GLU A 30 6.88 -6.00 24.22
CA GLU A 30 7.85 -5.42 25.12
C GLU A 30 9.03 -6.38 25.38
N ARG A 31 10.22 -6.00 24.93
CA ARG A 31 11.47 -6.65 25.31
C ARG A 31 12.26 -5.72 26.20
N ASN A 32 12.65 -6.24 27.37
CA ASN A 32 13.62 -5.61 28.23
C ASN A 32 15.01 -5.75 27.60
N ASP A 33 15.64 -4.63 27.30
CA ASP A 33 17.05 -4.56 26.98
C ASP A 33 17.82 -3.85 28.11
N LYS A 34 19.13 -3.64 27.94
CA LYS A 34 20.00 -3.02 28.95
C LYS A 34 19.65 -1.54 29.23
N HIS A 35 18.80 -0.92 28.41
CA HIS A 35 18.50 0.51 28.42
C HIS A 35 17.01 0.82 28.62
N GLY A 36 16.16 -0.20 28.79
CA GLY A 36 14.74 -0.05 29.08
C GLY A 36 13.91 -1.11 28.37
N SER A 37 12.60 -0.85 28.25
CA SER A 37 11.70 -1.68 27.49
C SER A 37 11.27 -0.97 26.20
N VAL A 38 11.23 -1.72 25.09
CA VAL A 38 10.76 -1.17 23.81
C VAL A 38 9.62 -2.03 23.27
N SER A 39 8.48 -1.37 23.04
CA SER A 39 7.33 -1.92 22.34
C SER A 39 7.14 -1.15 21.04
N ARG A 40 6.89 -1.86 19.94
CA ARG A 40 6.63 -1.24 18.63
C ARG A 40 5.48 -1.95 17.95
N GLN A 41 4.57 -1.18 17.35
CA GLN A 41 3.48 -1.72 16.54
C GLN A 41 3.29 -0.85 15.29
N PHE A 42 3.01 -1.49 14.16
CA PHE A 42 2.50 -0.79 12.97
C PHE A 42 1.35 -1.55 12.36
N PHE A 43 0.47 -0.80 11.68
CA PHE A 43 -0.61 -1.34 10.87
C PHE A 43 -0.71 -0.51 9.59
N ARG A 44 -0.58 -1.16 8.43
CA ARG A 44 -0.69 -0.51 7.12
C ARG A 44 -1.72 -1.24 6.29
N ARG A 45 -2.54 -0.47 5.57
CA ARG A 45 -3.54 -0.99 4.63
C ARG A 45 -3.29 -0.41 3.25
N TYR A 46 -3.41 -1.27 2.26
CA TYR A 46 -3.24 -0.92 0.86
C TYR A 46 -4.41 -1.50 0.08
N THR A 47 -5.19 -0.61 -0.53
CA THR A 47 -6.26 -0.97 -1.47
C THR A 47 -5.63 -1.55 -2.73
N LEU A 48 -6.07 -2.74 -3.15
CA LEU A 48 -5.63 -3.30 -4.42
C LEU A 48 -6.29 -2.52 -5.58
N PRO A 49 -5.55 -2.24 -6.66
CA PRO A 49 -6.15 -1.67 -7.86
C PRO A 49 -7.27 -2.56 -8.39
N ARG A 50 -8.22 -1.96 -9.12
CA ARG A 50 -9.35 -2.69 -9.70
C ARG A 50 -8.86 -3.87 -10.55
N GLY A 51 -9.47 -5.03 -10.33
CA GLY A 51 -9.21 -6.26 -11.09
C GLY A 51 -8.10 -7.15 -10.52
N TYR A 52 -7.28 -6.68 -9.57
CA TYR A 52 -6.34 -7.56 -8.88
C TYR A 52 -7.08 -8.53 -7.96
N ASP A 53 -6.69 -9.79 -8.00
CA ASP A 53 -7.24 -10.85 -7.16
C ASP A 53 -6.53 -10.88 -5.79
N PRO A 54 -7.23 -10.64 -4.66
CA PRO A 54 -6.66 -10.73 -3.33
C PRO A 54 -6.13 -12.13 -2.98
N GLU A 55 -6.67 -13.21 -3.56
CA GLU A 55 -6.21 -14.57 -3.26
C GLU A 55 -4.84 -14.88 -3.90
N GLN A 56 -4.46 -14.11 -4.91
CA GLN A 56 -3.18 -14.25 -5.62
C GLN A 56 -2.08 -13.36 -4.99
N VAL A 57 -2.35 -12.71 -3.86
CA VAL A 57 -1.35 -11.91 -3.14
C VAL A 57 -0.29 -12.82 -2.53
N VAL A 58 0.96 -12.54 -2.84
CA VAL A 58 2.14 -13.20 -2.28
C VAL A 58 3.02 -12.19 -1.55
N SER A 59 3.66 -12.63 -0.48
CA SER A 59 4.61 -11.81 0.28
C SER A 59 5.94 -12.52 0.45
N THR A 60 7.02 -11.73 0.47
CA THR A 60 8.39 -12.20 0.67
C THR A 60 9.11 -11.23 1.60
N LEU A 61 9.91 -11.75 2.53
CA LEU A 61 10.74 -10.96 3.41
C LEU A 61 12.21 -11.28 3.12
N SER A 62 12.97 -10.27 2.72
CA SER A 62 14.39 -10.42 2.45
C SER A 62 15.23 -10.37 3.74
N PRO A 63 16.47 -10.90 3.73
CA PRO A 63 17.36 -10.89 4.89
C PRO A 63 17.71 -9.49 5.43
N ASP A 64 17.69 -8.46 4.58
CA ASP A 64 17.90 -7.05 4.96
C ASP A 64 16.64 -6.36 5.52
N GLY A 65 15.55 -7.12 5.71
CA GLY A 65 14.35 -6.65 6.37
C GLY A 65 13.39 -5.88 5.46
N ILE A 66 13.39 -6.16 4.15
CA ILE A 66 12.42 -5.57 3.21
C ILE A 66 11.29 -6.56 2.96
N LEU A 67 10.09 -6.23 3.44
CA LEU A 67 8.86 -6.95 3.11
C LEU A 67 8.36 -6.45 1.76
N THR A 68 8.22 -7.38 0.82
CA THR A 68 7.68 -7.13 -0.51
C THR A 68 6.38 -7.90 -0.67
N VAL A 69 5.29 -7.18 -0.99
CA VAL A 69 3.98 -7.75 -1.29
C VAL A 69 3.64 -7.49 -2.76
N LYS A 70 3.29 -8.55 -3.48
CA LYS A 70 2.99 -8.54 -4.92
C LYS A 70 1.72 -9.34 -5.20
N ALA A 71 1.05 -8.99 -6.28
CA ALA A 71 -0.03 -9.79 -6.86
C ALA A 71 0.14 -9.75 -8.39
N PRO A 72 -0.20 -10.81 -9.11
CA PRO A 72 -0.19 -10.81 -10.56
C PRO A 72 -1.20 -9.79 -11.09
N ALA A 73 -0.82 -9.12 -12.18
CA ALA A 73 -1.73 -8.27 -12.94
C ALA A 73 -2.93 -9.10 -13.44
N PRO A 74 -4.16 -8.57 -13.41
CA PRO A 74 -5.28 -9.23 -14.07
C PRO A 74 -5.01 -9.42 -15.56
N ALA A 75 -5.53 -10.51 -16.12
CA ALA A 75 -5.32 -10.85 -17.54
C ALA A 75 -5.78 -9.75 -18.51
N ASN A 76 -6.79 -8.96 -18.12
CA ASN A 76 -7.38 -7.88 -18.91
C ASN A 76 -7.18 -6.52 -18.22
N ILE A 77 -5.95 -6.12 -17.92
CA ILE A 77 -5.69 -4.70 -17.67
C ILE A 77 -5.90 -4.00 -19.01
N PRO A 78 -6.90 -3.11 -19.19
CA PRO A 78 -6.91 -2.23 -20.35
C PRO A 78 -5.57 -1.49 -20.34
N GLU A 79 -4.83 -1.54 -21.46
CA GLU A 79 -3.57 -0.79 -21.60
C GLU A 79 -3.75 0.59 -20.96
N ILE A 80 -2.83 0.97 -20.06
CA ILE A 80 -2.84 2.30 -19.46
C ILE A 80 -2.59 3.28 -20.63
N MET A 81 -3.68 3.73 -21.25
CA MET A 81 -3.64 4.79 -22.23
C MET A 81 -3.50 6.09 -21.45
N GLU A 82 -2.26 6.54 -21.29
CA GLU A 82 -2.00 7.91 -20.88
C GLU A 82 -2.71 8.83 -21.89
N ARG A 83 -3.62 9.66 -21.40
CA ARG A 83 -4.35 10.65 -22.23
C ARG A 83 -4.15 12.02 -21.63
N GLU A 84 -3.57 12.91 -22.41
CA GLU A 84 -3.53 14.34 -22.07
C GLU A 84 -4.96 14.90 -22.08
N VAL A 85 -5.35 15.60 -21.00
CA VAL A 85 -6.67 16.21 -20.88
C VAL A 85 -6.53 17.73 -21.02
N PRO A 86 -6.98 18.33 -22.12
CA PRO A 86 -6.86 19.77 -22.33
C PRO A 86 -7.80 20.55 -21.40
N ILE A 87 -7.27 21.60 -20.78
CA ILE A 87 -8.03 22.52 -19.92
C ILE A 87 -8.78 23.51 -20.83
N HIS A 88 -10.10 23.62 -20.66
CA HIS A 88 -10.93 24.61 -21.35
C HIS A 88 -11.28 25.74 -20.37
N GLN A 89 -10.82 26.95 -20.66
CA GLN A 89 -11.17 28.15 -19.89
C GLN A 89 -12.54 28.67 -20.34
N MET A 90 -13.49 28.76 -19.41
CA MET A 90 -14.78 29.39 -19.68
C MET A 90 -14.65 30.92 -19.60
N ALA A 91 -15.10 31.63 -20.64
CA ALA A 91 -15.16 33.09 -20.60
C ALA A 91 -16.29 33.53 -19.66
N ILE A 92 -16.00 34.42 -18.71
CA ILE A 92 -17.03 35.08 -17.93
C ILE A 92 -17.67 36.13 -18.84
N THR A 93 -18.82 35.80 -19.43
CA THR A 93 -19.63 36.76 -20.18
C THR A 93 -20.18 37.79 -19.21
N HIS A 94 -19.50 38.93 -19.08
CA HIS A 94 -20.08 40.10 -18.43
C HIS A 94 -21.10 40.71 -19.39
N SER A 95 -22.38 40.38 -19.20
CA SER A 95 -23.47 41.13 -19.81
C SER A 95 -23.48 42.54 -19.19
N GLN A 96 -22.87 43.50 -19.88
CA GLN A 96 -23.06 44.91 -19.56
C GLN A 96 -24.50 45.27 -19.95
N SER A 97 -25.37 45.46 -18.95
CA SER A 97 -26.66 46.13 -19.16
C SER A 97 -26.38 47.59 -19.49
N LYS A 98 -26.95 48.04 -20.60
CA LYS A 98 -27.08 49.46 -20.94
C LYS A 98 -28.04 50.14 -19.96
#